data_AF-A0A955PPI9-F1
#
_entry.id   AF-A0A955PPI9-F1
#
_cell.length_a   1.000
_cell.length_b   1.000
_cell.length_c   1.000
_cell.angle_alpha   90.00
_cell.angle_beta   90.00
_cell.angle_gamma   90.00
#
_symmetry.space_group_name_H-M   'P 1'
#
loop_
_entity.id
_entity.type
_entity.pdbx_description
1 polymer ?
#
loop_
_entity_poly.entity_id
_entity_poly.type
_entity_poly.pdbx_seq_one_letter_code
_entity_poly.pdbx_strand_id
1 'polypeptide(L)'
;MPQETLPKRWNRFLIENEEKKWVRRLLFFQRDDSVCFYPEFDSKEELTDHWFRSSWYLPKQEPFLRKVWFASQTSMAAPTEEDRPSYISNEAKDLSHLSLVKGKLALWWKTIRSKHIAVWKKDRRKDHFVSFLRLLGKRISYVAIDDEQGREYAHYCELNWWVLSPPKRRAVCHQSKLRFIAHVEELKKTGLKKAYVFGNGPSLETSFDYDFSDGFRIMCNSVVNNIPLLDHVKPHFVVAGDPVNHFGCSTYAAKYRENLWKALDERPDMYLVVPDFHGYPLIANFPQYEKRMFIIPMKAKVVNFDLTREYRIPMFWSVLNALMIPVACTLSDEIYTLGCDGMSRDRDNEDFWAHAKGVIDEKITDAHRCHPTFDMHRKSHPEYVRVQLDLAQNVIRAENEHNKRFHAINHSHMALLDGRHVELDDRRVNPATT
;
A
#
# COMPACT_ATOMS: atom_id res chain seq x y z
N MET A 1 -23.68 -61.76 32.39
CA MET A 1 -22.61 -61.28 31.47
C MET A 1 -22.41 -62.33 30.39
N PRO A 2 -22.27 -61.90 29.12
CA PRO A 2 -20.92 -61.60 28.63
C PRO A 2 -20.75 -60.13 28.25
N GLN A 3 -19.57 -59.61 28.55
CA GLN A 3 -19.07 -58.31 28.13
C GLN A 3 -18.75 -58.35 26.63
N GLU A 4 -19.47 -57.58 25.82
CA GLU A 4 -19.05 -57.29 24.46
C GLU A 4 -17.95 -56.23 24.47
N THR A 5 -16.80 -56.65 23.96
CA THR A 5 -15.58 -55.87 23.78
C THR A 5 -15.78 -54.77 22.75
N LEU A 6 -15.63 -53.51 23.17
CA LEU A 6 -15.55 -52.35 22.28
C LEU A 6 -14.39 -52.50 21.27
N PRO A 7 -14.57 -52.10 19.98
CA PRO A 7 -13.53 -52.27 18.97
C PRO A 7 -12.32 -51.36 19.22
N LYS A 8 -11.12 -51.96 19.23
CA LYS A 8 -9.78 -51.33 19.30
C LYS A 8 -9.49 -50.26 18.22
N ARG A 9 -10.44 -49.91 17.35
CA ARG A 9 -10.28 -48.95 16.24
C ARG A 9 -10.45 -47.48 16.65
N TRP A 10 -11.08 -47.18 17.79
CA TRP A 10 -11.26 -45.80 18.25
C TRP A 10 -10.03 -45.21 18.96
N ASN A 11 -9.17 -46.04 19.56
CA ASN A 11 -7.95 -45.55 20.20
C ASN A 11 -6.89 -45.06 19.20
N ARG A 12 -6.86 -45.58 17.96
CA ARG A 12 -5.86 -45.14 16.97
C ARG A 12 -6.16 -43.73 16.43
N PHE A 13 -7.44 -43.34 16.36
CA PHE A 13 -7.86 -42.02 15.88
C PHE A 13 -7.71 -40.91 16.94
N LEU A 14 -7.80 -41.27 18.23
CA LEU A 14 -7.55 -40.34 19.34
C LEU A 14 -6.05 -40.17 19.60
N ILE A 15 -5.24 -41.22 19.46
CA ILE A 15 -3.78 -41.15 19.63
C ILE A 15 -3.13 -40.34 18.49
N GLU A 16 -3.58 -40.46 17.23
CA GLU A 16 -3.09 -39.61 16.13
C GLU A 16 -3.40 -38.12 16.32
N ASN A 17 -4.43 -37.77 17.08
CA ASN A 17 -4.78 -36.38 17.39
C ASN A 17 -4.03 -35.83 18.61
N GLU A 18 -3.75 -36.67 19.60
CA GLU A 18 -2.94 -36.32 20.78
C GLU A 18 -1.45 -36.18 20.42
N GLU A 19 -0.87 -37.07 19.61
CA GLU A 19 0.51 -36.92 19.13
C GLU A 19 0.67 -35.70 18.23
N LYS A 20 -0.28 -35.42 17.33
CA LYS A 20 -0.29 -34.17 16.54
C LYS A 20 -0.45 -32.94 17.43
N LYS A 21 -1.21 -33.01 18.53
CA LYS A 21 -1.31 -31.92 19.53
C LYS A 21 -0.03 -31.77 20.36
N TRP A 22 0.65 -32.86 20.71
CA TRP A 22 1.86 -32.86 21.50
C TRP A 22 3.07 -32.39 20.68
N VAL A 23 3.20 -32.89 19.45
CA VAL A 23 4.15 -32.39 18.44
C VAL A 23 3.83 -30.93 18.10
N ARG A 24 2.55 -30.53 17.99
CA ARG A 24 2.19 -29.11 17.90
C ARG A 24 2.63 -28.35 19.15
N ARG A 25 2.37 -28.82 20.37
CA ARG A 25 2.78 -28.15 21.62
C ARG A 25 4.30 -28.06 21.79
N LEU A 26 5.06 -29.07 21.36
CA LEU A 26 6.53 -29.03 21.34
C LEU A 26 7.08 -28.13 20.22
N LEU A 27 6.43 -28.09 19.05
CA LEU A 27 6.85 -27.25 17.91
C LEU A 27 6.30 -25.82 17.98
N PHE A 28 5.27 -25.57 18.77
CA PHE A 28 4.83 -24.24 19.21
C PHE A 28 5.68 -23.80 20.39
N PHE A 29 7.01 -23.77 20.17
CA PHE A 29 7.85 -22.80 20.87
C PHE A 29 7.11 -21.46 20.85
N GLN A 30 6.97 -20.83 22.02
CA GLN A 30 6.42 -19.49 22.14
C GLN A 30 7.08 -18.63 21.07
N ARG A 31 6.31 -18.27 20.04
CA ARG A 31 6.83 -17.58 18.87
C ARG A 31 7.17 -16.18 19.31
N ASP A 32 8.41 -15.79 19.09
CA ASP A 32 8.84 -14.44 19.40
C ASP A 32 8.15 -13.51 18.38
N ASP A 33 7.54 -12.43 18.85
CA ASP A 33 6.95 -11.37 18.01
C ASP A 33 8.07 -10.63 17.25
N SER A 34 8.59 -11.31 16.21
CA SER A 34 9.81 -10.97 15.50
C SER A 34 9.79 -11.45 14.05
N VAL A 35 10.63 -10.80 13.24
CA VAL A 35 10.92 -11.14 11.85
C VAL A 35 12.38 -11.59 11.76
N CYS A 36 12.68 -12.63 11.01
CA CYS A 36 14.05 -13.07 10.74
C CYS A 36 14.34 -13.02 9.23
N PHE A 37 15.41 -12.34 8.84
CA PHE A 37 15.96 -12.43 7.49
C PHE A 37 16.73 -13.74 7.32
N TYR A 38 16.56 -14.37 6.17
CA TYR A 38 17.19 -15.64 5.81
C TYR A 38 17.57 -15.65 4.32
N PRO A 39 18.74 -16.18 3.93
CA PRO A 39 19.83 -16.76 4.74
C PRO A 39 20.71 -15.66 5.40
N GLU A 40 21.94 -16.01 5.81
CA GLU A 40 22.98 -15.03 6.19
C GLU A 40 23.32 -14.13 4.99
N PHE A 41 23.50 -12.83 5.23
CA PHE A 41 23.99 -11.85 4.23
C PHE A 41 25.44 -12.14 3.84
N ASP A 42 25.73 -12.07 2.54
CA ASP A 42 27.04 -12.36 1.98
C ASP A 42 27.95 -11.14 1.97
N SER A 43 27.37 -9.93 1.90
CA SER A 43 28.10 -8.67 1.86
C SER A 43 27.55 -7.64 2.85
N LYS A 44 28.41 -6.68 3.24
CA LYS A 44 28.00 -5.51 4.04
C LYS A 44 26.95 -4.67 3.29
N GLU A 45 27.08 -4.54 1.98
CA GLU A 45 26.17 -3.76 1.16
C GLU A 45 24.73 -4.31 1.20
N GLU A 46 24.54 -5.60 0.96
CA GLU A 46 23.21 -6.24 1.04
C GLU A 46 22.62 -6.16 2.45
N LEU A 47 23.44 -6.41 3.48
CA LEU A 47 23.00 -6.27 4.88
C LEU A 47 22.52 -4.84 5.16
N THR A 48 23.32 -3.84 4.78
CA THR A 48 23.03 -2.42 4.97
C THR A 48 21.74 -2.02 4.27
N ASP A 49 21.55 -2.40 3.02
CA ASP A 49 20.35 -2.09 2.25
C ASP A 49 19.09 -2.67 2.92
N HIS A 50 19.08 -3.99 3.22
CA HIS A 50 17.93 -4.62 3.86
C HIS A 50 17.71 -4.15 5.31
N TRP A 51 18.78 -3.76 6.02
CA TRP A 51 18.71 -3.19 7.37
C TRP A 51 17.93 -1.88 7.37
N PHE A 52 18.30 -0.94 6.49
CA PHE A 52 17.65 0.36 6.44
C PHE A 52 16.25 0.31 5.84
N ARG A 53 15.96 -0.58 4.88
CA ARG A 53 14.57 -0.84 4.45
C ARG A 53 13.69 -1.31 5.60
N SER A 54 14.20 -2.26 6.38
CA SER A 54 13.47 -2.82 7.51
C SER A 54 13.25 -1.80 8.61
N SER A 55 14.15 -0.83 8.78
CA SER A 55 13.93 0.25 9.75
C SER A 55 12.63 1.02 9.49
N TRP A 56 12.31 1.26 8.22
CA TRP A 56 11.08 1.94 7.80
C TRP A 56 9.87 1.00 7.76
N TYR A 57 10.01 -0.17 7.15
CA TYR A 57 8.87 -1.07 6.94
C TYR A 57 8.50 -1.88 8.17
N LEU A 58 9.43 -2.09 9.09
CA LEU A 58 9.24 -2.91 10.28
C LEU A 58 9.59 -2.11 11.53
N PRO A 59 9.00 -0.92 11.77
CA PRO A 59 9.25 -0.13 12.97
C PRO A 59 8.87 -0.94 14.20
N LYS A 60 9.54 -0.64 15.31
CA LYS A 60 9.25 -1.23 16.61
C LYS A 60 7.80 -0.97 16.99
N GLN A 61 7.05 -2.03 17.27
CA GLN A 61 5.64 -1.96 17.61
C GLN A 61 5.37 -2.88 18.79
N GLU A 62 5.51 -2.39 20.02
CA GLU A 62 5.21 -3.23 21.19
C GLU A 62 3.70 -3.42 21.36
N PRO A 63 3.21 -4.65 21.66
CA PRO A 63 3.97 -5.90 21.84
C PRO A 63 4.15 -6.74 20.55
N PHE A 64 3.71 -6.26 19.38
CA PHE A 64 3.53 -7.04 18.14
C PHE A 64 4.78 -7.29 17.29
N LEU A 65 5.79 -6.42 17.39
CA LEU A 65 7.09 -6.56 16.74
C LEU A 65 8.18 -5.98 17.64
N ARG A 66 8.89 -6.89 18.33
CA ARG A 66 9.94 -6.57 19.30
C ARG A 66 11.33 -6.58 18.71
N LYS A 67 11.57 -7.46 17.74
CA LYS A 67 12.90 -7.69 17.14
C LYS A 67 12.82 -8.02 15.66
N VAL A 68 13.79 -7.51 14.91
CA VAL A 68 14.09 -7.94 13.53
C VAL A 68 15.51 -8.48 13.51
N TRP A 69 15.66 -9.75 13.16
CA TRP A 69 16.92 -10.46 13.18
C TRP A 69 17.54 -10.50 11.78
N PHE A 70 18.79 -10.07 11.70
CA PHE A 70 19.66 -10.22 10.53
C PHE A 70 20.77 -11.19 10.91
N ALA A 71 21.32 -11.90 9.93
CA ALA A 71 22.49 -12.73 10.17
C ALA A 71 23.55 -12.47 9.11
N SER A 72 24.81 -12.49 9.51
CA SER A 72 25.93 -12.31 8.59
C SER A 72 27.06 -13.29 8.93
N GLN A 73 28.04 -13.36 8.03
CA GLN A 73 29.32 -13.97 8.35
C GLN A 73 29.97 -13.29 9.57
N THR A 74 30.80 -14.05 10.30
CA THR A 74 31.30 -13.70 11.65
C THR A 74 32.05 -12.37 11.72
N SER A 75 32.65 -11.91 10.62
CA SER A 75 33.45 -10.67 10.57
C SER A 75 32.63 -9.39 10.44
N MET A 76 31.38 -9.44 10.00
CA MET A 76 30.61 -8.22 9.71
C MET A 76 30.04 -7.57 10.99
N ALA A 77 30.06 -6.23 11.01
CA ALA A 77 29.42 -5.41 12.03
C ALA A 77 28.01 -5.00 11.59
N ALA A 78 27.18 -4.59 12.54
CA ALA A 78 25.87 -4.01 12.23
C ALA A 78 26.06 -2.65 11.52
N PRO A 79 25.22 -2.32 10.52
CA PRO A 79 25.27 -1.02 9.85
C PRO A 79 25.06 0.15 10.83
N THR A 80 25.83 1.22 10.66
CA THR A 80 25.63 2.50 11.36
C THR A 80 24.93 3.50 10.45
N GLU A 81 24.42 4.61 10.99
CA GLU A 81 23.75 5.65 10.18
C GLU A 81 24.64 6.19 9.04
N GLU A 82 25.96 6.20 9.21
CA GLU A 82 26.94 6.58 8.18
C GLU A 82 26.96 5.61 6.99
N ASP A 83 26.55 4.36 7.20
CA ASP A 83 26.42 3.35 6.14
C ASP A 83 25.11 3.51 5.33
N ARG A 84 24.18 4.38 5.74
CA ARG A 84 22.86 4.47 5.09
C ARG A 84 22.99 4.84 3.61
N PRO A 85 22.41 4.04 2.68
CA PRO A 85 22.40 4.41 1.28
C PRO A 85 21.67 5.75 1.07
N SER A 86 22.26 6.65 0.28
CA SER A 86 21.77 8.03 0.11
C SER A 86 20.36 8.14 -0.47
N TYR A 87 19.88 7.09 -1.12
CA TYR A 87 18.53 7.01 -1.71
C TYR A 87 17.47 6.47 -0.72
N ILE A 88 17.88 6.02 0.48
CA ILE A 88 16.97 5.60 1.57
C ILE A 88 16.85 6.74 2.59
N SER A 89 15.63 7.10 2.95
CA SER A 89 15.34 8.16 3.93
C SER A 89 15.79 7.81 5.34
N ASN A 90 16.01 8.83 6.18
CA ASN A 90 16.38 8.72 7.58
C ASN A 90 15.20 8.92 8.56
N GLU A 91 13.95 8.81 8.08
CA GLU A 91 12.76 9.06 8.91
C GLU A 91 12.58 8.02 10.04
N ALA A 92 13.13 6.81 9.86
CA ALA A 92 13.13 5.79 10.89
C ALA A 92 14.16 6.11 11.98
N LYS A 93 13.70 6.62 13.13
CA LYS A 93 14.54 7.11 14.24
C LYS A 93 14.99 6.04 15.23
N ASP A 94 14.21 4.97 15.43
CA ASP A 94 14.53 3.90 16.39
C ASP A 94 14.98 2.63 15.65
N LEU A 95 16.26 2.27 15.81
CA LEU A 95 16.86 1.05 15.27
C LEU A 95 17.10 -0.02 16.36
N SER A 96 16.69 0.21 17.60
CA SER A 96 17.00 -0.65 18.76
C SER A 96 16.41 -2.07 18.68
N HIS A 97 15.38 -2.25 17.87
CA HIS A 97 14.76 -3.56 17.60
C HIS A 97 15.47 -4.33 16.49
N LEU A 98 16.30 -3.69 15.66
CA LEU A 98 17.12 -4.37 14.67
C LEU A 98 18.31 -5.03 15.37
N SER A 99 18.66 -6.25 14.99
CA SER A 99 19.72 -7.00 15.67
C SER A 99 20.43 -7.95 14.72
N LEU A 100 21.76 -7.84 14.68
CA LEU A 100 22.63 -8.71 13.91
C LEU A 100 23.08 -9.90 14.78
N VAL A 101 22.90 -11.12 14.30
CA VAL A 101 23.46 -12.34 14.90
C VAL A 101 24.55 -12.90 14.00
N LYS A 102 25.52 -13.60 14.61
CA LYS A 102 26.63 -14.21 13.91
C LYS A 102 26.54 -15.72 13.99
N GLY A 103 26.77 -16.38 12.86
CA GLY A 103 26.88 -17.82 12.76
C GLY A 103 25.56 -18.56 12.54
N LYS A 104 25.66 -19.65 11.79
CA LYS A 104 24.53 -20.44 11.29
C LYS A 104 23.62 -21.00 12.37
N LEU A 105 24.17 -21.43 13.51
CA LEU A 105 23.36 -21.97 14.60
C LEU A 105 22.46 -20.91 15.23
N ALA A 106 22.99 -19.70 15.43
CA ALA A 106 22.22 -18.57 15.93
C ALA A 106 21.12 -18.17 14.94
N LEU A 107 21.46 -18.05 13.64
CA LEU A 107 20.47 -17.82 12.59
C LEU A 107 19.36 -18.88 12.62
N TRP A 108 19.73 -20.16 12.59
CA TRP A 108 18.78 -21.28 12.57
C TRP A 108 17.79 -21.20 13.74
N TRP A 109 18.30 -20.95 14.94
CA TRP A 109 17.47 -20.76 16.13
C TRP A 109 16.53 -19.55 16.01
N LYS A 110 17.04 -18.40 15.55
CA LYS A 110 16.22 -17.19 15.33
C LYS A 110 15.16 -17.40 14.26
N THR A 111 15.49 -18.06 13.15
CA THR A 111 14.55 -18.37 12.07
C THR A 111 13.41 -19.26 12.57
N ILE A 112 13.71 -20.30 13.35
CA ILE A 112 12.69 -21.21 13.91
C ILE A 112 11.80 -20.52 14.93
N ARG A 113 12.34 -19.62 15.75
CA ARG A 113 11.54 -18.91 16.78
C ARG A 113 10.72 -17.76 16.23
N SER A 114 11.20 -17.09 15.18
CA SER A 114 10.55 -15.90 14.62
C SER A 114 9.17 -16.21 14.08
N LYS A 115 8.26 -15.25 14.23
CA LYS A 115 6.88 -15.36 13.75
C LYS A 115 6.81 -15.34 12.22
N HIS A 116 7.67 -14.53 11.61
CA HIS A 116 7.77 -14.31 10.17
C HIS A 116 9.22 -14.48 9.70
N ILE A 117 9.37 -14.96 8.48
CA ILE A 117 10.67 -15.15 7.83
C ILE A 117 10.68 -14.34 6.54
N ALA A 118 11.68 -13.48 6.38
CA ALA A 118 11.92 -12.69 5.18
C ALA A 118 13.06 -13.36 4.40
N VAL A 119 12.74 -13.94 3.24
CA VAL A 119 13.74 -14.55 2.35
C VAL A 119 14.22 -13.49 1.39
N TRP A 120 15.49 -13.06 1.54
CA TRP A 120 16.04 -11.94 0.77
C TRP A 120 16.90 -12.39 -0.42
N LYS A 121 17.31 -13.66 -0.47
CA LYS A 121 18.22 -14.16 -1.51
C LYS A 121 17.51 -15.04 -2.54
N LYS A 122 17.79 -14.80 -3.83
CA LYS A 122 17.09 -15.43 -4.95
C LYS A 122 17.13 -16.95 -5.00
N ASP A 123 18.31 -17.51 -4.81
CA ASP A 123 18.56 -18.96 -4.81
C ASP A 123 17.87 -19.68 -3.65
N ARG A 124 17.43 -18.97 -2.61
CA ARG A 124 16.83 -19.55 -1.39
C ARG A 124 15.31 -19.61 -1.37
N ARG A 125 14.64 -19.13 -2.41
CA ARG A 125 13.17 -19.20 -2.47
C ARG A 125 12.62 -20.63 -2.42
N LYS A 126 13.32 -21.58 -3.04
CA LYS A 126 12.95 -23.01 -3.10
C LYS A 126 13.76 -23.88 -2.13
N ASP A 127 14.45 -23.27 -1.17
CA ASP A 127 15.27 -24.01 -0.20
C ASP A 127 14.41 -25.02 0.59
N HIS A 128 14.94 -26.22 0.82
CA HIS A 128 14.26 -27.29 1.54
C HIS A 128 13.93 -26.88 2.98
N PHE A 129 14.80 -26.10 3.63
CA PHE A 129 14.56 -25.58 4.97
C PHE A 129 13.42 -24.57 4.99
N VAL A 130 13.38 -23.65 4.03
CA VAL A 130 12.26 -22.70 3.87
C VAL A 130 10.94 -23.45 3.62
N SER A 131 10.99 -24.51 2.80
CA SER A 131 9.83 -25.36 2.53
C SER A 131 9.35 -26.10 3.79
N PHE A 132 10.29 -26.62 4.60
CA PHE A 132 10.00 -27.23 5.89
C PHE A 132 9.34 -26.24 6.87
N LEU A 133 9.86 -25.02 6.98
CA LEU A 133 9.28 -23.98 7.84
C LEU A 133 7.85 -23.60 7.39
N ARG A 134 7.59 -23.60 6.08
CA ARG A 134 6.24 -23.42 5.54
C ARG A 134 5.28 -24.52 6.00
N LEU A 135 5.72 -25.77 6.00
CA LEU A 135 4.94 -26.92 6.50
C LEU A 135 4.65 -26.80 8.00
N LEU A 136 5.54 -26.17 8.78
CA LEU A 136 5.33 -25.84 10.19
C LEU A 136 4.37 -24.63 10.40
N GLY A 137 3.77 -24.11 9.32
CA GLY A 137 2.85 -22.97 9.38
C GLY A 137 3.55 -21.65 9.70
N LYS A 138 4.84 -21.52 9.35
CA LYS A 138 5.52 -20.22 9.36
C LYS A 138 5.11 -19.42 8.15
N ARG A 139 4.94 -18.12 8.34
CA ARG A 139 4.73 -17.19 7.24
C ARG A 139 6.09 -16.77 6.69
N ILE A 140 6.23 -16.87 5.37
CA ILE A 140 7.45 -16.57 4.64
C ILE A 140 7.10 -15.53 3.59
N SER A 141 7.83 -14.42 3.59
CA SER A 141 7.74 -13.36 2.58
C SER A 141 9.03 -13.31 1.80
N TYR A 142 8.96 -13.08 0.49
CA TYR A 142 10.12 -13.08 -0.39
C TYR A 142 10.48 -11.64 -0.79
N VAL A 143 11.55 -11.12 -0.20
CA VAL A 143 11.94 -9.70 -0.27
C VAL A 143 13.22 -9.48 -1.06
N ALA A 144 13.62 -10.44 -1.90
CA ALA A 144 14.76 -10.27 -2.80
C ALA A 144 14.52 -9.09 -3.74
N ILE A 145 15.58 -8.30 -3.95
CA ILE A 145 15.55 -7.06 -4.74
C ILE A 145 16.13 -7.27 -6.16
N ASP A 146 16.80 -8.39 -6.38
CA ASP A 146 17.51 -8.74 -7.61
C ASP A 146 16.82 -9.87 -8.40
N ASP A 147 15.54 -10.12 -8.11
CA ASP A 147 14.75 -11.17 -8.75
C ASP A 147 13.40 -10.65 -9.23
N GLU A 148 13.08 -10.87 -10.50
CA GLU A 148 11.78 -10.53 -11.11
C GLU A 148 10.61 -11.31 -10.49
N GLN A 149 10.87 -12.39 -9.74
CA GLN A 149 9.82 -13.05 -8.96
C GLN A 149 9.70 -12.49 -7.53
N GLY A 150 10.63 -11.62 -7.13
CA GLY A 150 10.59 -10.80 -5.93
C GLY A 150 9.49 -9.75 -6.07
N ARG A 151 8.91 -9.33 -4.94
CA ARG A 151 7.97 -8.20 -4.87
C ARG A 151 8.26 -7.45 -3.59
N GLU A 152 9.51 -7.05 -3.38
CA GLU A 152 9.94 -6.49 -2.09
C GLU A 152 9.07 -5.29 -1.70
N TYR A 153 8.72 -4.42 -2.65
CA TYR A 153 7.88 -3.25 -2.42
C TYR A 153 6.52 -3.59 -1.78
N ALA A 154 5.91 -4.73 -2.14
CA ALA A 154 4.66 -5.20 -1.55
C ALA A 154 4.91 -6.05 -0.30
N HIS A 155 5.86 -6.99 -0.36
CA HIS A 155 6.11 -7.95 0.70
C HIS A 155 6.69 -7.31 1.97
N TYR A 156 7.41 -6.20 1.86
CA TYR A 156 7.82 -5.40 3.01
C TYR A 156 6.63 -4.79 3.75
N CYS A 157 5.70 -4.16 3.02
CA CYS A 157 4.45 -3.64 3.58
C CYS A 157 3.64 -4.77 4.25
N GLU A 158 3.55 -5.92 3.58
CA GLU A 158 2.88 -7.10 4.11
C GLU A 158 3.52 -7.63 5.39
N LEU A 159 4.85 -7.68 5.51
CA LEU A 159 5.51 -8.16 6.72
C LEU A 159 5.03 -7.39 7.95
N ASN A 160 4.90 -6.06 7.86
CA ASN A 160 4.34 -5.22 8.92
C ASN A 160 2.88 -5.56 9.22
N TRP A 161 2.06 -5.72 8.18
CA TRP A 161 0.65 -6.07 8.36
C TRP A 161 0.45 -7.45 9.00
N TRP A 162 1.33 -8.40 8.67
CA TRP A 162 1.19 -9.79 9.09
C TRP A 162 1.79 -10.10 10.45
N VAL A 163 2.71 -9.27 10.98
CA VAL A 163 3.13 -9.39 12.39
C VAL A 163 1.97 -9.19 13.36
N LEU A 164 0.94 -8.43 12.98
CA LEU A 164 -0.30 -8.35 13.75
C LEU A 164 -1.03 -9.70 13.82
N SER A 165 -1.81 -9.91 14.88
CA SER A 165 -2.74 -11.04 14.92
C SER A 165 -3.95 -10.79 13.99
N PRO A 166 -4.61 -11.83 13.46
CA PRO A 166 -5.83 -11.65 12.67
C PRO A 166 -6.92 -10.83 13.38
N PRO A 167 -7.20 -11.01 14.69
CA PRO A 167 -8.12 -10.14 15.42
C PRO A 167 -7.70 -8.67 15.41
N LYS A 168 -6.39 -8.39 15.59
CA LYS A 168 -5.90 -7.01 15.60
C LYS A 168 -6.03 -6.34 14.24
N ARG A 169 -5.67 -7.01 13.15
CA ARG A 169 -5.91 -6.50 11.78
C ARG A 169 -7.40 -6.18 11.56
N ARG A 170 -8.29 -7.11 11.93
CA ARG A 170 -9.74 -6.88 11.81
C ARG A 170 -10.18 -5.66 12.63
N ALA A 171 -9.65 -5.48 13.84
CA ALA A 171 -9.96 -4.34 14.67
C ALA A 171 -9.51 -3.02 14.03
N VAL A 172 -8.28 -2.96 13.48
CA VAL A 172 -7.78 -1.75 12.79
C VAL A 172 -8.68 -1.41 11.59
N CYS A 173 -8.96 -2.38 10.71
CA CYS A 173 -9.86 -2.16 9.57
C CYS A 173 -11.29 -1.79 10.00
N HIS A 174 -11.80 -2.40 11.07
CA HIS A 174 -13.14 -2.12 11.57
C HIS A 174 -13.25 -0.71 12.15
N GLN A 175 -12.27 -0.27 12.93
CA GLN A 175 -12.21 1.10 13.44
C GLN A 175 -12.11 2.11 12.28
N SER A 176 -11.28 1.83 11.28
CA SER A 176 -11.21 2.66 10.08
C SER A 176 -12.54 2.72 9.33
N LYS A 177 -13.25 1.58 9.19
CA LYS A 177 -14.59 1.51 8.58
C LYS A 177 -15.57 2.44 9.28
N LEU A 178 -15.64 2.37 10.62
CA LEU A 178 -16.58 3.18 11.40
C LEU A 178 -16.32 4.67 11.21
N ARG A 179 -15.04 5.11 11.27
CA ARG A 179 -14.68 6.51 11.04
C ARG A 179 -14.99 6.96 9.61
N PHE A 180 -14.69 6.12 8.62
CA PHE A 180 -14.97 6.43 7.22
C PHE A 180 -16.47 6.62 6.97
N ILE A 181 -17.30 5.69 7.47
CA ILE A 181 -18.76 5.78 7.33
C ILE A 181 -19.28 7.06 7.99
N ALA A 182 -18.89 7.34 9.24
CA ALA A 182 -19.31 8.54 9.93
C ALA A 182 -18.91 9.82 9.18
N HIS A 183 -17.70 9.86 8.61
CA HIS A 183 -17.24 11.00 7.83
C HIS A 183 -17.99 11.15 6.50
N VAL A 184 -18.25 10.06 5.78
CA VAL A 184 -19.07 10.06 4.55
C VAL A 184 -20.51 10.51 4.84
N GLU A 185 -21.10 10.06 5.94
CA GLU A 185 -22.43 10.48 6.37
C GLU A 185 -22.48 11.98 6.65
N GLU A 186 -21.45 12.54 7.30
CA GLU A 186 -21.34 13.97 7.53
C GLU A 186 -21.20 14.75 6.21
N LEU A 187 -20.30 14.31 5.32
CA LEU A 187 -20.14 14.90 4.00
C LEU A 187 -21.46 14.90 3.21
N LYS A 188 -22.25 13.82 3.27
CA LYS A 188 -23.55 13.75 2.56
C LYS A 188 -24.58 14.76 3.07
N LYS A 189 -24.48 15.25 4.32
CA LYS A 189 -25.38 16.28 4.86
C LYS A 189 -25.18 17.65 4.21
N THR A 190 -24.02 17.90 3.60
CA THR A 190 -23.76 19.14 2.86
C THR A 190 -24.67 19.31 1.63
N GLY A 191 -25.31 18.23 1.17
CA GLY A 191 -26.23 18.27 0.04
C GLY A 191 -25.55 18.24 -1.34
N LEU A 192 -24.21 18.19 -1.39
CA LEU A 192 -23.44 18.09 -2.63
C LEU A 192 -23.88 16.85 -3.44
N LYS A 193 -23.99 17.03 -4.77
CA LYS A 193 -24.51 16.00 -5.67
C LYS A 193 -23.49 15.46 -6.66
N LYS A 194 -22.36 16.14 -6.85
CA LYS A 194 -21.29 15.74 -7.78
C LYS A 194 -20.09 15.21 -7.02
N ALA A 195 -19.30 14.36 -7.66
CA ALA A 195 -17.95 14.00 -7.22
C ALA A 195 -16.94 14.30 -8.32
N TYR A 196 -15.96 15.13 -8.01
CA TYR A 196 -14.82 15.46 -8.86
C TYR A 196 -13.62 14.61 -8.48
N VAL A 197 -13.04 13.96 -9.48
CA VAL A 197 -11.91 13.05 -9.40
C VAL A 197 -10.75 13.68 -10.14
N PHE A 198 -9.68 14.02 -9.42
CA PHE A 198 -8.50 14.70 -9.97
C PHE A 198 -7.32 13.73 -10.03
N GLY A 199 -6.96 13.28 -11.23
CA GLY A 199 -5.73 12.52 -11.46
C GLY A 199 -4.48 13.40 -11.40
N ASN A 200 -3.37 12.91 -11.95
CA ASN A 200 -2.10 13.63 -12.00
C ASN A 200 -1.74 14.15 -13.40
N GLY A 201 -2.56 13.85 -14.42
CA GLY A 201 -2.28 14.10 -15.82
C GLY A 201 -2.22 15.59 -16.20
N PRO A 202 -1.58 15.94 -17.33
CA PRO A 202 -1.43 17.31 -17.81
C PRO A 202 -2.68 18.19 -17.78
N SER A 203 -3.85 17.65 -18.11
CA SER A 203 -5.13 18.38 -18.14
C SER A 203 -5.51 18.92 -16.76
N LEU A 204 -4.90 18.45 -15.67
CA LEU A 204 -5.08 19.00 -14.34
C LEU A 204 -4.69 20.49 -14.28
N GLU A 205 -3.79 20.94 -15.16
CA GLU A 205 -3.38 22.35 -15.26
C GLU A 205 -4.57 23.30 -15.53
N THR A 206 -5.64 22.82 -16.19
CA THR A 206 -6.85 23.59 -16.46
C THR A 206 -7.79 23.68 -15.25
N SER A 207 -7.46 23.06 -14.11
CA SER A 207 -8.36 23.06 -12.94
C SER A 207 -8.64 24.48 -12.41
N PHE A 208 -7.70 25.41 -12.59
CA PHE A 208 -7.84 26.79 -12.10
C PHE A 208 -8.95 27.57 -12.83
N ASP A 209 -9.40 27.08 -13.99
CA ASP A 209 -10.46 27.71 -14.80
C ASP A 209 -11.87 27.41 -14.29
N TYR A 210 -12.00 26.49 -13.32
CA TYR A 210 -13.27 25.96 -12.86
C TYR A 210 -13.45 26.13 -11.34
N ASP A 211 -14.72 26.20 -10.92
CA ASP A 211 -15.12 26.05 -9.52
C ASP A 211 -15.59 24.61 -9.25
N PHE A 212 -15.13 24.01 -8.16
CA PHE A 212 -15.47 22.63 -7.75
C PHE A 212 -16.20 22.58 -6.40
N SER A 213 -16.60 23.73 -5.86
CA SER A 213 -17.23 23.84 -4.55
C SER A 213 -18.62 23.21 -4.47
N ASP A 214 -19.26 22.92 -5.62
CA ASP A 214 -20.56 22.26 -5.73
C ASP A 214 -20.48 20.71 -5.69
N GLY A 215 -19.29 20.15 -5.48
CA GLY A 215 -19.08 18.71 -5.42
C GLY A 215 -18.08 18.23 -4.36
N PHE A 216 -18.15 16.92 -4.11
CA PHE A 216 -17.09 16.19 -3.43
C PHE A 216 -15.84 16.22 -4.29
N ARG A 217 -14.67 16.21 -3.66
CA ARG A 217 -13.38 16.47 -4.32
C ARG A 217 -12.37 15.46 -3.83
N ILE A 218 -11.97 14.57 -4.72
CA ILE A 218 -11.09 13.43 -4.48
C ILE A 218 -9.88 13.59 -5.38
N MET A 219 -8.70 13.79 -4.79
CA MET A 219 -7.49 13.96 -5.58
C MET A 219 -6.53 12.79 -5.43
N CYS A 220 -5.77 12.55 -6.49
CA CYS A 220 -4.75 11.52 -6.54
C CYS A 220 -3.57 11.90 -5.62
N ASN A 221 -2.72 10.92 -5.34
CA ASN A 221 -1.63 11.02 -4.39
C ASN A 221 -0.73 12.25 -4.56
N SER A 222 0.00 12.35 -5.67
CA SER A 222 1.13 13.26 -5.84
C SER A 222 0.73 14.75 -5.92
N VAL A 223 -0.56 15.07 -6.02
CA VAL A 223 -1.06 16.45 -6.00
C VAL A 223 -0.74 17.19 -4.69
N VAL A 224 -0.40 16.46 -3.62
CA VAL A 224 0.05 17.06 -2.35
C VAL A 224 1.32 17.88 -2.49
N ASN A 225 2.07 17.69 -3.58
CA ASN A 225 3.24 18.51 -3.90
C ASN A 225 2.86 19.89 -4.49
N ASN A 226 1.60 20.07 -4.92
CA ASN A 226 1.10 21.30 -5.53
C ASN A 226 0.16 22.04 -4.57
N ILE A 227 0.74 22.84 -3.66
CA ILE A 227 -0.01 23.61 -2.67
C ILE A 227 -1.04 24.58 -3.29
N PRO A 228 -0.72 25.37 -4.34
CA PRO A 228 -1.71 26.24 -4.99
C PRO A 228 -2.94 25.47 -5.50
N LEU A 229 -2.73 24.28 -6.05
CA LEU A 229 -3.82 23.42 -6.51
C LEU A 229 -4.67 22.92 -5.34
N LEU A 230 -4.04 22.48 -4.24
CA LEU A 230 -4.75 22.08 -3.02
C LEU A 230 -5.60 23.23 -2.44
N ASP A 231 -5.10 24.47 -2.48
CA ASP A 231 -5.82 25.65 -2.00
C ASP A 231 -7.00 26.04 -2.88
N HIS A 232 -6.85 25.86 -4.20
CA HIS A 232 -7.93 26.08 -5.17
C HIS A 232 -9.02 25.03 -5.05
N VAL A 233 -8.64 23.74 -5.13
CA VAL A 233 -9.60 22.63 -5.14
C VAL A 233 -10.21 22.42 -3.75
N LYS A 234 -9.41 22.47 -2.67
CA LYS A 234 -9.80 22.13 -1.29
C LYS A 234 -10.41 20.72 -1.20
N PRO A 235 -9.59 19.66 -1.41
CA PRO A 235 -10.09 18.31 -1.47
C PRO A 235 -10.61 17.81 -0.11
N HIS A 236 -11.64 16.98 -0.17
CA HIS A 236 -12.12 16.22 1.00
C HIS A 236 -11.25 14.98 1.21
N PHE A 237 -10.79 14.37 0.11
CA PHE A 237 -9.95 13.19 0.14
C PHE A 237 -8.72 13.34 -0.76
N VAL A 238 -7.58 12.91 -0.24
CA VAL A 238 -6.42 12.48 -1.04
C VAL A 238 -6.36 10.97 -0.99
N VAL A 239 -6.15 10.32 -2.13
CA VAL A 239 -6.02 8.86 -2.21
C VAL A 239 -4.60 8.46 -2.60
N ALA A 240 -4.04 7.43 -1.97
CA ALA A 240 -2.74 6.89 -2.35
C ALA A 240 -2.76 5.36 -2.31
N GLY A 241 -2.23 4.71 -3.36
CA GLY A 241 -2.25 3.25 -3.47
C GLY A 241 -0.92 2.60 -3.82
N ASP A 242 0.08 3.40 -4.24
CA ASP A 242 1.36 2.90 -4.72
C ASP A 242 2.37 2.73 -3.56
N PRO A 243 2.85 1.51 -3.31
CA PRO A 243 3.76 1.15 -2.20
C PRO A 243 5.20 1.65 -2.35
N VAL A 244 5.62 2.04 -3.56
CA VAL A 244 6.97 2.53 -3.83
C VAL A 244 7.03 4.04 -3.62
N ASN A 245 6.12 4.76 -4.26
CA ASN A 245 6.18 6.21 -4.34
C ASN A 245 5.69 6.94 -3.08
N HIS A 246 4.82 6.32 -2.27
CA HIS A 246 4.16 6.99 -1.14
C HIS A 246 4.48 6.32 0.20
N PHE A 247 4.50 4.99 0.18
CA PHE A 247 4.68 4.16 1.37
C PHE A 247 6.09 3.57 1.46
N GLY A 248 6.96 3.93 0.52
CA GLY A 248 8.33 3.43 0.40
C GLY A 248 9.32 4.04 1.38
N CYS A 249 10.51 3.44 1.49
CA CYS A 249 11.58 3.93 2.33
C CYS A 249 12.48 4.97 1.65
N SER A 250 12.26 5.30 0.38
CA SER A 250 13.12 6.21 -0.37
C SER A 250 13.06 7.65 0.14
N THR A 251 14.10 8.42 -0.17
CA THR A 251 14.13 9.88 0.00
C THR A 251 12.98 10.58 -0.74
N TYR A 252 12.60 10.09 -1.92
CA TYR A 252 11.43 10.56 -2.67
C TYR A 252 10.13 10.34 -1.90
N ALA A 253 9.90 9.11 -1.39
CA ALA A 253 8.70 8.80 -0.63
C ALA A 253 8.64 9.57 0.71
N ALA A 254 9.80 9.84 1.32
CA ALA A 254 9.88 10.72 2.49
C ALA A 254 9.48 12.16 2.16
N LYS A 255 9.92 12.71 1.01
CA LYS A 255 9.50 14.04 0.58
C LYS A 255 8.01 14.13 0.30
N TYR A 256 7.44 13.10 -0.34
CA TYR A 256 5.99 12.98 -0.49
C TYR A 256 5.27 13.03 0.86
N ARG A 257 5.74 12.24 1.84
CA ARG A 257 5.14 12.20 3.18
C ARG A 257 5.23 13.54 3.90
N GLU A 258 6.38 14.22 3.83
CA GLU A 258 6.54 15.57 4.40
C GLU A 258 5.46 16.52 3.87
N ASN A 259 5.25 16.54 2.55
CA ASN A 259 4.25 17.40 1.91
C ASN A 259 2.81 16.97 2.25
N LEU A 260 2.54 15.66 2.28
CA LEU A 260 1.24 15.10 2.69
C LEU A 260 0.89 15.48 4.14
N TRP A 261 1.83 15.35 5.07
CA TRP A 261 1.62 15.69 6.49
C TRP A 261 1.35 17.17 6.66
N LYS A 262 2.16 18.02 6.03
CA LYS A 262 1.91 19.47 5.98
C LYS A 262 0.51 19.78 5.45
N ALA A 263 0.12 19.14 4.33
CA ALA A 263 -1.18 19.38 3.73
C ALA A 263 -2.34 18.96 4.65
N LEU A 264 -2.22 17.84 5.38
CA LEU A 264 -3.22 17.39 6.35
C LEU A 264 -3.27 18.29 7.59
N ASP A 265 -2.14 18.81 8.06
CA ASP A 265 -2.08 19.72 9.21
C ASP A 265 -2.73 21.07 8.90
N GLU A 266 -2.49 21.60 7.70
CA GLU A 266 -3.04 22.88 7.26
C GLU A 266 -4.52 22.80 6.85
N ARG A 267 -5.02 21.60 6.50
CA ARG A 267 -6.39 21.40 5.99
C ARG A 267 -7.12 20.35 6.84
N PRO A 268 -7.77 20.73 7.96
CA PRO A 268 -8.36 19.79 8.92
C PRO A 268 -9.46 18.90 8.32
N ASP A 269 -10.15 19.38 7.27
CA ASP A 269 -11.24 18.66 6.60
C ASP A 269 -10.76 17.67 5.53
N MET A 270 -9.46 17.64 5.23
CA MET A 270 -8.87 16.72 4.26
C MET A 270 -8.50 15.39 4.92
N TYR A 271 -8.79 14.26 4.28
CA TYR A 271 -8.43 12.93 4.78
C TYR A 271 -7.65 12.13 3.75
N LEU A 272 -6.77 11.26 4.23
CA LEU A 272 -6.02 10.32 3.39
C LEU A 272 -6.73 8.97 3.33
N VAL A 273 -6.94 8.42 2.12
CA VAL A 273 -7.49 7.08 1.91
C VAL A 273 -6.44 6.18 1.25
N VAL A 274 -6.19 5.01 1.85
CA VAL A 274 -5.13 4.09 1.41
C VAL A 274 -5.56 2.62 1.54
N PRO A 275 -4.93 1.68 0.80
CA PRO A 275 -5.10 0.25 1.04
C PRO A 275 -4.56 -0.15 2.41
N ASP A 276 -5.12 -1.19 3.02
CA ASP A 276 -4.77 -1.63 4.37
C ASP A 276 -3.28 -1.93 4.57
N PHE A 277 -2.73 -2.94 3.89
CA PHE A 277 -1.36 -3.34 4.16
C PHE A 277 -0.32 -2.37 3.59
N HIS A 278 -0.64 -1.63 2.53
CA HIS A 278 0.20 -0.56 1.98
C HIS A 278 0.26 0.66 2.91
N GLY A 279 -0.87 1.04 3.51
CA GLY A 279 -0.97 2.21 4.37
C GLY A 279 -0.57 1.97 5.83
N TYR A 280 -0.58 0.72 6.30
CA TYR A 280 -0.27 0.41 7.70
C TYR A 280 1.14 0.84 8.16
N PRO A 281 2.21 0.75 7.34
CA PRO A 281 3.51 1.35 7.67
C PRO A 281 3.44 2.84 8.04
N LEU A 282 2.53 3.62 7.46
CA LEU A 282 2.34 5.03 7.83
C LEU A 282 1.76 5.16 9.24
N ILE A 283 0.75 4.36 9.59
CA ILE A 283 0.17 4.35 10.95
C ILE A 283 1.22 3.94 11.98
N ALA A 284 2.06 2.95 11.64
CA ALA A 284 3.08 2.45 12.55
C ALA A 284 4.21 3.47 12.80
N ASN A 285 4.62 4.24 11.79
CA ASN A 285 5.67 5.25 11.91
C ASN A 285 5.13 6.62 12.36
N PHE A 286 3.87 6.95 12.06
CA PHE A 286 3.24 8.23 12.32
C PHE A 286 1.85 8.09 12.97
N PRO A 287 1.77 7.55 14.20
CA PRO A 287 0.50 7.26 14.87
C PRO A 287 -0.35 8.51 15.11
N GLN A 288 0.24 9.71 15.17
CA GLN A 288 -0.49 10.97 15.32
C GLN A 288 -1.46 11.26 14.16
N TYR A 289 -1.21 10.73 12.96
CA TYR A 289 -2.07 10.91 11.79
C TYR A 289 -3.10 9.80 11.62
N GLU A 290 -3.13 8.77 12.48
CA GLU A 290 -4.02 7.60 12.30
C GLU A 290 -5.51 8.00 12.13
N LYS A 291 -5.97 9.01 12.89
CA LYS A 291 -7.36 9.49 12.82
C LYS A 291 -7.68 10.29 11.56
N ARG A 292 -6.66 10.77 10.85
CA ARG A 292 -6.74 11.48 9.57
C ARG A 292 -6.58 10.54 8.37
N MET A 293 -6.50 9.24 8.64
CA MET A 293 -6.35 8.21 7.63
C MET A 293 -7.50 7.20 7.66
N PHE A 294 -7.92 6.80 6.47
CA PHE A 294 -8.82 5.68 6.23
C PHE A 294 -8.06 4.58 5.50
N ILE A 295 -7.83 3.45 6.18
CA ILE A 295 -7.26 2.27 5.57
C ILE A 295 -8.39 1.33 5.13
N ILE A 296 -8.37 0.88 3.88
CA ILE A 296 -9.43 0.06 3.30
C ILE A 296 -8.86 -1.31 2.88
N PRO A 297 -9.48 -2.43 3.31
CA PRO A 297 -9.02 -3.75 2.92
C PRO A 297 -9.00 -3.97 1.41
N MET A 298 -7.84 -4.35 0.88
CA MET A 298 -7.72 -4.74 -0.53
C MET A 298 -8.00 -6.25 -0.68
N LYS A 299 -9.18 -6.60 -1.20
CA LYS A 299 -9.69 -7.99 -1.13
C LYS A 299 -10.42 -8.51 -2.36
N ALA A 300 -10.77 -7.65 -3.31
CA ALA A 300 -11.67 -8.04 -4.40
C ALA A 300 -10.98 -8.06 -5.76
N LYS A 301 -11.56 -8.83 -6.67
CA LYS A 301 -11.26 -8.78 -8.10
C LYS A 301 -12.22 -7.87 -8.86
N VAL A 302 -13.22 -7.34 -8.19
CA VAL A 302 -14.26 -6.48 -8.74
C VAL A 302 -14.35 -5.21 -7.93
N VAL A 303 -14.60 -4.10 -8.61
CA VAL A 303 -14.85 -2.81 -8.00
C VAL A 303 -16.05 -2.85 -7.06
N ASN A 304 -16.02 -1.96 -6.08
CA ASN A 304 -17.10 -1.72 -5.16
C ASN A 304 -17.50 -0.25 -5.29
N PHE A 305 -18.79 -0.01 -5.49
CA PHE A 305 -19.34 1.32 -5.74
C PHE A 305 -19.97 1.96 -4.50
N ASP A 306 -20.00 1.24 -3.37
CA ASP A 306 -20.48 1.76 -2.09
C ASP A 306 -19.67 1.19 -0.92
N LEU A 307 -18.67 1.99 -0.50
CA LEU A 307 -17.78 1.66 0.61
C LEU A 307 -18.49 1.68 1.99
N THR A 308 -19.68 2.29 2.09
CA THR A 308 -20.47 2.28 3.34
C THR A 308 -21.17 0.94 3.54
N ARG A 309 -21.63 0.31 2.44
CA ARG A 309 -22.23 -1.03 2.46
C ARG A 309 -21.17 -2.12 2.59
N GLU A 310 -20.14 -2.06 1.75
CA GLU A 310 -19.05 -3.04 1.77
C GLU A 310 -17.70 -2.34 1.91
N TYR A 311 -16.97 -2.54 3.00
CA TYR A 311 -15.72 -1.79 3.22
C TYR A 311 -14.51 -2.53 2.65
N ARG A 312 -14.36 -2.49 1.32
CA ARG A 312 -13.26 -3.10 0.58
C ARG A 312 -13.00 -2.37 -0.75
N ILE A 313 -11.77 -2.52 -1.25
CA ILE A 313 -11.34 -2.07 -2.57
C ILE A 313 -10.84 -3.24 -3.44
N PRO A 314 -10.85 -3.09 -4.78
CA PRO A 314 -10.30 -4.09 -5.69
C PRO A 314 -8.77 -4.09 -5.72
N MET A 315 -8.18 -5.23 -6.07
CA MET A 315 -6.75 -5.43 -6.32
C MET A 315 -6.35 -5.00 -7.73
N PHE A 316 -6.57 -3.72 -8.05
CA PHE A 316 -6.18 -3.12 -9.32
C PHE A 316 -4.86 -2.33 -9.19
N TRP A 317 -4.18 -2.14 -10.32
CA TRP A 317 -2.83 -1.57 -10.36
C TRP A 317 -2.81 -0.04 -10.37
N SER A 318 -3.90 0.60 -10.79
CA SER A 318 -4.02 2.07 -10.79
C SER A 318 -4.81 2.59 -9.60
N VAL A 319 -4.34 3.69 -9.01
CA VAL A 319 -5.04 4.42 -7.93
C VAL A 319 -6.44 4.87 -8.36
N LEU A 320 -6.62 5.28 -9.62
CA LEU A 320 -7.93 5.64 -10.20
C LEU A 320 -8.96 4.52 -10.00
N ASN A 321 -8.65 3.33 -10.53
CA ASN A 321 -9.54 2.17 -10.46
C ASN A 321 -9.66 1.57 -9.05
N ALA A 322 -8.59 1.59 -8.26
CA ALA A 322 -8.56 0.94 -6.96
C ALA A 322 -9.20 1.77 -5.84
N LEU A 323 -9.09 3.10 -5.90
CA LEU A 323 -9.44 3.99 -4.79
C LEU A 323 -10.35 5.13 -5.21
N MET A 324 -9.97 5.90 -6.24
CA MET A 324 -10.70 7.13 -6.59
C MET A 324 -12.15 6.85 -7.00
N ILE A 325 -12.35 5.90 -7.92
CA ILE A 325 -13.68 5.53 -8.40
C ILE A 325 -14.55 4.97 -7.25
N PRO A 326 -14.09 3.99 -6.44
CA PRO A 326 -14.86 3.54 -5.27
C PRO A 326 -15.26 4.65 -4.31
N VAL A 327 -14.35 5.59 -4.00
CA VAL A 327 -14.64 6.71 -3.09
C VAL A 327 -15.66 7.66 -3.72
N ALA A 328 -15.46 8.05 -4.98
CA ALA A 328 -16.39 8.93 -5.70
C ALA A 328 -17.80 8.33 -5.81
N CYS A 329 -17.90 7.05 -6.21
CA CYS A 329 -19.17 6.34 -6.33
C CYS A 329 -19.90 6.17 -4.98
N THR A 330 -19.15 6.13 -3.87
CA THR A 330 -19.76 6.08 -2.53
C THR A 330 -20.47 7.39 -2.18
N LEU A 331 -19.95 8.51 -2.70
CA LEU A 331 -20.39 9.87 -2.37
C LEU A 331 -21.48 10.37 -3.31
N SER A 332 -21.42 10.02 -4.60
CA SER A 332 -22.27 10.59 -5.65
C SER A 332 -22.60 9.58 -6.75
N ASP A 333 -23.66 9.88 -7.51
CA ASP A 333 -24.03 9.22 -8.76
C ASP A 333 -23.48 9.96 -10.00
N GLU A 334 -23.07 11.23 -9.87
CA GLU A 334 -22.41 12.04 -10.90
C GLU A 334 -20.91 12.17 -10.65
N ILE A 335 -20.10 11.52 -11.49
CA ILE A 335 -18.65 11.51 -11.36
C ILE A 335 -18.03 12.28 -12.53
N TYR A 336 -17.27 13.32 -12.21
CA TYR A 336 -16.51 14.13 -13.15
C TYR A 336 -15.03 13.88 -12.96
N THR A 337 -14.30 13.70 -14.05
CA THR A 337 -12.86 13.40 -14.04
C THR A 337 -12.07 14.52 -14.69
N LEU A 338 -10.90 14.84 -14.12
CA LEU A 338 -9.94 15.80 -14.65
C LEU A 338 -8.52 15.32 -14.33
N GLY A 339 -7.55 15.50 -15.24
CA GLY A 339 -6.19 14.99 -15.06
C GLY A 339 -6.10 13.47 -15.06
N CYS A 340 -7.10 12.78 -15.59
CA CYS A 340 -7.14 11.32 -15.74
C CYS A 340 -6.72 10.93 -17.17
N ASP A 341 -5.59 11.47 -17.62
CA ASP A 341 -5.30 11.59 -19.06
C ASP A 341 -4.68 10.31 -19.63
N GLY A 342 -4.03 9.50 -18.81
CA GLY A 342 -3.28 8.34 -19.29
C GLY A 342 -1.90 8.70 -19.84
N MET A 343 -1.47 7.96 -20.86
CA MET A 343 -0.20 8.13 -21.52
C MET A 343 -0.31 9.25 -22.56
N SER A 344 0.50 10.29 -22.45
CA SER A 344 0.53 11.38 -23.44
C SER A 344 1.35 10.98 -24.67
N ARG A 345 0.95 11.48 -25.84
CA ARG A 345 1.72 11.38 -27.08
C ARG A 345 2.70 12.53 -27.28
N ASP A 346 2.46 13.65 -26.59
CA ASP A 346 3.10 14.94 -26.85
C ASP A 346 3.95 15.45 -25.67
N ARG A 347 4.00 14.68 -24.57
CA ARG A 347 4.83 14.97 -23.39
C ARG A 347 5.59 13.71 -22.95
N ASP A 348 6.68 13.93 -22.22
CA ASP A 348 7.41 12.85 -21.57
C ASP A 348 6.50 12.13 -20.55
N ASN A 349 6.57 10.81 -20.55
CA ASN A 349 5.84 9.96 -19.63
C ASN A 349 6.83 9.39 -18.61
N GLU A 350 6.51 9.47 -17.32
CA GLU A 350 7.17 8.68 -16.29
C GLU A 350 6.60 7.26 -16.35
N ASP A 351 7.44 6.34 -16.79
CA ASP A 351 7.08 4.99 -17.24
C ASP A 351 6.02 5.00 -18.34
N PHE A 352 4.76 5.22 -17.99
CA PHE A 352 3.63 5.32 -18.93
C PHE A 352 2.60 6.39 -18.55
N TRP A 353 2.88 7.22 -17.55
CA TRP A 353 2.00 8.31 -17.12
C TRP A 353 2.60 9.66 -17.47
N ALA A 354 1.81 10.52 -18.12
CA ALA A 354 2.13 11.93 -18.17
C ALA A 354 1.66 12.61 -16.88
N HIS A 355 2.42 13.61 -16.43
CA HIS A 355 2.12 14.35 -15.20
C HIS A 355 2.01 15.85 -15.46
N ALA A 356 1.13 16.51 -14.72
CA ALA A 356 1.06 17.95 -14.65
C ALA A 356 2.28 18.53 -13.93
N LYS A 357 2.62 19.78 -14.26
CA LYS A 357 3.77 20.47 -13.66
C LYS A 357 3.65 20.56 -12.12
N GLY A 358 4.74 20.26 -11.43
CA GLY A 358 4.83 20.35 -9.96
C GLY A 358 4.18 19.21 -9.19
N VAL A 359 3.69 18.17 -9.87
CA VAL A 359 3.08 17.00 -9.23
C VAL A 359 4.13 15.93 -8.87
N ILE A 360 5.16 15.73 -9.71
CA ILE A 360 6.25 14.78 -9.46
C ILE A 360 7.54 15.51 -9.06
N ASP A 361 8.25 14.93 -8.08
CA ASP A 361 9.55 15.40 -7.60
C ASP A 361 10.71 14.80 -8.41
N GLU A 362 11.78 15.56 -8.61
CA GLU A 362 12.95 15.20 -9.41
C GLU A 362 13.68 13.93 -8.89
N LYS A 363 13.50 13.57 -7.61
CA LYS A 363 14.12 12.40 -6.98
C LYS A 363 13.39 11.09 -7.23
N ILE A 364 12.45 11.01 -8.16
CA ILE A 364 11.73 9.75 -8.45
C ILE A 364 12.66 8.57 -8.76
N THR A 365 13.84 8.86 -9.29
CA THR A 365 14.92 7.87 -9.49
C THR A 365 15.36 7.17 -8.20
N ASP A 366 15.34 7.84 -7.04
CA ASP A 366 15.63 7.23 -5.74
C ASP A 366 14.56 6.21 -5.34
N ALA A 367 13.30 6.40 -5.75
CA ALA A 367 12.24 5.41 -5.55
C ALA A 367 12.51 4.14 -6.36
N HIS A 368 12.99 4.27 -7.60
CA HIS A 368 13.32 3.12 -8.46
C HIS A 368 14.57 2.39 -7.97
N ARG A 369 15.58 3.13 -7.49
CA ARG A 369 16.76 2.54 -6.83
C ARG A 369 16.40 1.82 -5.53
N CYS A 370 15.47 2.38 -4.76
CA CYS A 370 14.90 1.65 -3.63
C CYS A 370 14.16 0.42 -4.11
N HIS A 371 13.34 0.45 -5.16
CA HIS A 371 12.47 -0.67 -5.47
C HIS A 371 12.76 -1.28 -6.84
N PRO A 372 13.92 -1.93 -7.02
CA PRO A 372 14.35 -2.41 -8.33
C PRO A 372 13.42 -3.46 -8.93
N THR A 373 12.78 -4.35 -8.14
CA THR A 373 11.83 -5.32 -8.74
C THR A 373 10.54 -4.65 -9.20
N PHE A 374 10.16 -3.52 -8.62
CA PHE A 374 9.02 -2.74 -9.11
C PHE A 374 9.28 -2.24 -10.53
N ASP A 375 10.46 -1.68 -10.77
CA ASP A 375 10.89 -1.24 -12.11
C ASP A 375 10.98 -2.43 -13.10
N MET A 376 11.50 -3.59 -12.65
CA MET A 376 11.49 -4.83 -13.46
C MET A 376 10.05 -5.25 -13.85
N HIS A 377 9.09 -5.19 -12.93
CA HIS A 377 7.70 -5.54 -13.23
C HIS A 377 7.04 -4.57 -14.19
N ARG A 378 7.25 -3.26 -14.01
CA ARG A 378 6.70 -2.24 -14.90
C ARG A 378 7.18 -2.42 -16.33
N LYS A 379 8.46 -2.76 -16.52
CA LYS A 379 9.04 -3.03 -17.84
C LYS A 379 8.55 -4.32 -18.48
N SER A 380 8.20 -5.33 -17.69
CA SER A 380 7.79 -6.66 -18.18
C SER A 380 6.30 -6.82 -18.45
N HIS A 381 5.45 -5.92 -17.93
CA HIS A 381 3.99 -6.05 -18.03
C HIS A 381 3.36 -4.91 -18.83
N PRO A 382 2.35 -5.19 -19.70
CA PRO A 382 1.59 -4.14 -20.37
C PRO A 382 0.59 -3.50 -19.39
N GLU A 383 1.10 -2.88 -18.32
CA GLU A 383 0.30 -2.33 -17.22
C GLU A 383 -0.75 -1.34 -17.75
N TYR A 384 -0.38 -0.49 -18.69
CA TYR A 384 -1.29 0.50 -19.26
C TYR A 384 -2.52 -0.12 -19.93
N VAL A 385 -2.35 -1.21 -20.69
CA VAL A 385 -3.48 -1.92 -21.33
C VAL A 385 -4.42 -2.48 -20.25
N ARG A 386 -3.86 -3.08 -19.21
CA ARG A 386 -4.66 -3.60 -18.09
C ARG A 386 -5.42 -2.50 -17.37
N VAL A 387 -4.80 -1.34 -17.15
CA VAL A 387 -5.46 -0.20 -16.50
C VAL A 387 -6.64 0.32 -17.33
N GLN A 388 -6.51 0.37 -18.66
CA GLN A 388 -7.63 0.72 -19.53
C GLN A 388 -8.77 -0.31 -19.48
N LEU A 389 -8.43 -1.62 -19.46
CA LEU A 389 -9.44 -2.68 -19.33
C LEU A 389 -10.16 -2.63 -17.97
N ASP A 390 -9.41 -2.44 -16.87
CA ASP A 390 -9.98 -2.30 -15.53
C ASP A 390 -10.90 -1.06 -15.47
N LEU A 391 -10.49 0.07 -16.09
CA LEU A 391 -11.33 1.27 -16.17
C LEU A 391 -12.61 1.04 -16.97
N ALA A 392 -12.50 0.42 -18.15
CA ALA A 392 -13.64 0.04 -18.98
C ALA A 392 -14.65 -0.79 -18.20
N GLN A 393 -14.18 -1.84 -17.53
CA GLN A 393 -15.02 -2.70 -16.71
C GLN A 393 -15.67 -1.93 -15.55
N ASN A 394 -14.92 -1.07 -14.87
CA ASN A 394 -15.43 -0.33 -13.72
C ASN A 394 -16.54 0.64 -14.10
N VAL A 395 -16.32 1.48 -15.11
CA VAL A 395 -17.29 2.51 -15.51
C VAL A 395 -18.51 1.85 -16.15
N ILE A 396 -18.35 0.93 -17.11
CA ILE A 396 -19.50 0.25 -17.76
C ILE A 396 -20.39 -0.42 -16.71
N ARG A 397 -19.78 -1.09 -15.72
CA ARG A 397 -20.53 -1.74 -14.65
C ARG A 397 -21.21 -0.73 -13.72
N ALA A 398 -20.53 0.35 -13.37
CA ALA A 398 -21.10 1.41 -12.54
C ALA A 398 -22.36 2.02 -13.18
N GLU A 399 -22.31 2.26 -14.48
CA GLU A 399 -23.42 2.87 -15.23
C GLU A 399 -24.58 1.89 -15.41
N ASN A 400 -24.29 0.66 -15.85
CA ASN A 400 -25.33 -0.32 -16.18
C ASN A 400 -25.97 -0.98 -14.95
N GLU A 401 -25.21 -1.18 -13.87
CA GLU A 401 -25.69 -1.94 -12.70
C GLU A 401 -25.96 -1.05 -11.47
N HIS A 402 -25.40 0.17 -11.44
CA HIS A 402 -25.43 1.01 -10.24
C HIS A 402 -25.90 2.45 -10.49
N ASN A 403 -26.43 2.76 -11.68
CA ASN A 403 -26.96 4.07 -12.06
C ASN A 403 -25.98 5.23 -11.84
N LYS A 404 -24.67 4.96 -11.95
CA LYS A 404 -23.64 6.00 -11.94
C LYS A 404 -23.54 6.65 -13.32
N ARG A 405 -22.97 7.86 -13.39
CA ARG A 405 -22.67 8.56 -14.64
C ARG A 405 -21.28 9.15 -14.58
N PHE A 406 -20.49 8.92 -15.62
CA PHE A 406 -19.11 9.38 -15.71
C PHE A 406 -18.92 10.38 -16.83
N HIS A 407 -18.30 11.51 -16.48
CA HIS A 407 -18.01 12.63 -17.35
C HIS A 407 -16.51 12.98 -17.29
N ALA A 408 -15.96 13.45 -18.39
CA ALA A 408 -14.60 13.97 -18.48
C ALA A 408 -14.67 15.49 -18.71
N ILE A 409 -14.04 16.28 -17.84
CA ILE A 409 -14.03 17.74 -17.97
C ILE A 409 -13.08 18.19 -19.09
N ASN A 410 -12.10 17.36 -19.41
CA ASN A 410 -11.13 17.61 -20.46
C ASN A 410 -10.82 16.30 -21.21
N HIS A 411 -10.15 16.40 -22.36
CA HIS A 411 -9.75 15.26 -23.16
C HIS A 411 -8.81 14.32 -22.38
N SER A 412 -8.97 13.01 -22.59
CA SER A 412 -8.14 11.97 -21.98
C SER A 412 -7.69 10.98 -23.05
N HIS A 413 -6.44 10.52 -22.99
CA HIS A 413 -5.96 9.43 -23.84
C HIS A 413 -6.42 8.04 -23.35
N MET A 414 -7.14 7.96 -22.22
CA MET A 414 -7.84 6.75 -21.82
C MET A 414 -9.11 6.61 -22.65
N ALA A 415 -9.18 5.59 -23.51
CA ALA A 415 -10.18 5.48 -24.57
C ALA A 415 -11.64 5.58 -24.08
N LEU A 416 -11.91 5.12 -22.86
CA LEU A 416 -13.25 5.19 -22.28
C LEU A 416 -13.67 6.60 -21.84
N LEU A 417 -12.72 7.44 -21.42
CA LEU A 417 -12.99 8.80 -20.93
C LEU A 417 -13.03 9.82 -22.06
N ASP A 418 -12.28 9.58 -23.15
CA ASP A 418 -12.21 10.46 -24.31
C ASP A 418 -13.60 10.82 -24.88
N GLY A 419 -14.46 9.81 -25.06
CA GLY A 419 -15.81 9.98 -25.58
C GLY A 419 -16.83 10.58 -24.60
N ARG A 420 -16.40 11.08 -23.44
CA ARG A 420 -17.28 11.54 -22.33
C ARG A 420 -17.07 13.00 -21.97
N HIS A 421 -16.54 13.78 -22.91
CA HIS A 421 -16.25 15.18 -22.68
C HIS A 421 -17.52 15.99 -22.39
N VAL A 422 -17.48 16.80 -21.33
CA VAL A 422 -18.51 17.77 -20.99
C VAL A 422 -17.85 19.11 -20.67
N GLU A 423 -18.48 20.21 -21.11
CA GLU A 423 -18.11 21.53 -20.58
C GLU A 423 -18.87 21.77 -19.27
N LEU A 424 -18.17 22.28 -18.27
CA LEU A 424 -18.81 22.77 -17.05
C LEU A 424 -19.29 24.20 -17.30
N ASP A 425 -20.56 24.49 -16.99
CA ASP A 425 -21.17 25.80 -17.18
C ASP A 425 -20.48 26.91 -16.35
N ASP A 426 -19.85 26.54 -15.22
CA ASP A 426 -19.21 27.46 -14.27
C ASP A 426 -17.72 27.72 -14.57
N ARG A 427 -17.38 28.08 -15.81
CA ARG A 427 -16.03 28.65 -16.09
C ARG A 427 -15.90 29.99 -15.36
N ARG A 428 -14.93 30.10 -14.46
CA ARG A 428 -14.59 31.41 -13.87
C ARG A 428 -14.02 32.27 -14.98
N VAL A 429 -14.75 33.31 -15.40
CA VAL A 429 -14.18 34.34 -16.26
C VAL A 429 -13.03 34.97 -15.49
N ASN A 430 -11.80 34.70 -15.92
CA ASN A 430 -10.60 35.18 -15.25
C ASN A 430 -10.62 36.73 -15.28
N PRO A 431 -10.68 37.43 -14.14
CA PRO A 431 -10.75 38.89 -14.12
C PRO A 431 -9.44 39.57 -14.57
N ALA A 432 -8.40 38.79 -14.91
CA ALA A 432 -7.10 39.28 -15.34
C ALA A 432 -6.96 39.49 -16.87
N THR A 433 -8.04 39.39 -17.64
CA THR A 433 -8.03 39.56 -19.12
C THR A 433 -8.96 40.65 -19.65
N THR A 434 -9.26 41.67 -18.86
CA THR A 434 -9.89 42.92 -19.35
C THR A 434 -9.05 44.13 -18.97
#